data_AF-A0A1B6FNB0-F1
#
_entry.id   AF-A0A1B6FNB0-F1
#
_cell.length_a   1.000
_cell.length_b   1.000
_cell.length_c   1.000
_cell.angle_alpha   90.00
_cell.angle_beta   90.00
_cell.angle_gamma   90.00
#
_symmetry.space_group_name_H-M   'P 1'
#
loop_
_entity.id
_entity.type
_entity.pdbx_description
1 polymer ?
#
loop_
_entity_poly.entity_id
_entity_poly.type
_entity_poly.pdbx_seq_one_letter_code
_entity_poly.pdbx_strand_id
1 'polypeptide(L)'
;DNPATPLYQFTQEDLDAGKVLFRHVGEAESRVLLRVSDGTHHTEGILEVNASPPYVDIVNNTRLVVRQGGSAHITSHNLYADTNVNLAHQQIRFDVSDGPSQGVLELEGTLDPVKVFVQGDILQNRLSYRHNGDVTSVQDSFTLKVSVEGADSQAKFQVRVFPAGYWDPLSVANNQTLHV
;
A
#
# COMPACT_ATOMS: atom_id res chain seq x y z
N ASP A 1 -18.28 -21.18 12.16
CA ASP A 1 -18.17 -22.23 11.12
C ASP A 1 -16.74 -22.38 10.63
N ASN A 2 -16.38 -23.59 10.20
CA ASN A 2 -15.05 -23.91 9.68
C ASN A 2 -15.03 -23.71 8.15
N PRO A 3 -14.24 -22.77 7.60
CA PRO A 3 -14.18 -22.51 6.16
C PRO A 3 -13.60 -23.67 5.34
N ALA A 4 -13.09 -24.72 5.99
CA ALA A 4 -12.63 -25.93 5.32
C ALA A 4 -13.75 -26.95 5.03
N THR A 5 -14.95 -26.79 5.62
CA THR A 5 -16.07 -27.71 5.41
C THR A 5 -16.81 -27.36 4.11
N PRO A 6 -16.94 -28.29 3.14
CA PRO A 6 -17.70 -28.04 1.91
C PRO A 6 -19.17 -27.73 2.21
N LEU A 7 -19.70 -26.71 1.52
CA LEU A 7 -21.11 -26.29 1.60
C LEU A 7 -21.80 -26.62 0.28
N TYR A 8 -22.84 -27.46 0.32
CA TYR A 8 -23.57 -27.92 -0.87
C TYR A 8 -24.96 -27.30 -1.02
N GLN A 9 -25.48 -26.70 0.05
CA GLN A 9 -26.77 -26.02 0.07
C GLN A 9 -26.71 -24.88 1.08
N PHE A 10 -27.27 -23.74 0.71
CA PHE A 10 -27.36 -22.55 1.55
C PHE A 10 -28.62 -21.77 1.17
N THR A 11 -29.07 -20.89 2.04
CA THR A 11 -30.18 -19.98 1.79
C THR A 11 -29.67 -18.64 1.24
N GLN A 12 -30.57 -17.82 0.67
CA GLN A 12 -30.21 -16.45 0.31
C GLN A 12 -29.76 -15.64 1.53
N GLU A 13 -30.36 -15.89 2.69
CA GLU A 13 -29.96 -15.25 3.96
C GLU A 13 -28.51 -15.60 4.35
N ASP A 14 -28.05 -16.84 4.10
CA ASP A 14 -26.66 -17.22 4.37
C ASP A 14 -25.66 -16.49 3.47
N LEU A 15 -26.02 -16.30 2.19
CA LEU A 15 -25.26 -15.50 1.24
C LEU A 15 -25.20 -14.03 1.68
N ASP A 16 -26.34 -13.44 1.99
CA ASP A 16 -26.48 -12.03 2.39
C ASP A 16 -25.77 -11.75 3.73
N ALA A 17 -25.74 -12.74 4.63
CA ALA A 17 -25.01 -12.69 5.89
C ALA A 17 -23.50 -12.97 5.74
N GLY A 18 -22.99 -13.20 4.52
CA GLY A 18 -21.57 -13.44 4.25
C GLY A 18 -21.04 -14.77 4.80
N LYS A 19 -21.91 -15.76 5.03
CA LYS A 19 -21.53 -17.08 5.57
C LYS A 19 -21.05 -18.06 4.50
N VAL A 20 -21.26 -17.72 3.22
CA VAL A 20 -20.89 -18.53 2.07
C VAL A 20 -19.56 -18.04 1.49
N LEU A 21 -18.59 -18.94 1.34
CA LEU A 21 -17.28 -18.65 0.76
C LEU A 21 -17.05 -19.51 -0.46
N PHE A 22 -16.52 -18.90 -1.52
CA PHE A 22 -15.97 -19.65 -2.64
C PHE A 22 -14.46 -19.79 -2.47
N ARG A 23 -13.96 -21.04 -2.45
CA ARG A 23 -12.53 -21.33 -2.43
C ARG A 23 -12.11 -21.97 -3.73
N HIS A 24 -11.31 -21.25 -4.49
CA HIS A 24 -10.73 -21.71 -5.73
C HIS A 24 -9.39 -22.43 -5.50
N VAL A 25 -9.21 -23.61 -6.06
CA VAL A 25 -7.96 -24.38 -6.03
C VAL A 25 -7.77 -25.03 -7.40
N GLY A 26 -6.67 -24.75 -8.10
CA GLY A 26 -6.36 -25.39 -9.38
C GLY A 26 -6.32 -24.43 -10.58
N GLU A 27 -7.00 -24.80 -11.67
CA GLU A 27 -6.92 -24.15 -12.98
C GLU A 27 -7.39 -22.70 -12.97
N ALA A 28 -6.81 -21.83 -13.80
CA ALA A 28 -7.13 -20.41 -13.84
C ALA A 28 -8.60 -20.10 -14.18
N GLU A 29 -9.30 -21.01 -14.85
CA GLU A 29 -10.71 -20.84 -15.22
C GLU A 29 -11.51 -21.99 -14.61
N SER A 30 -12.58 -21.65 -13.89
CA SER A 30 -13.49 -22.65 -13.33
C SER A 30 -14.94 -22.21 -13.47
N ARG A 31 -15.85 -23.18 -13.54
CA ARG A 31 -17.29 -22.95 -13.62
C ARG A 31 -17.98 -23.67 -12.49
N VAL A 32 -18.83 -22.96 -11.78
CA VAL A 32 -19.66 -23.52 -10.71
C VAL A 32 -21.11 -23.49 -11.16
N LEU A 33 -21.74 -24.66 -11.19
CA LEU A 33 -23.18 -24.76 -11.42
C LEU A 33 -23.92 -24.47 -10.10
N LEU A 34 -24.73 -23.43 -10.10
CA LEU A 34 -25.61 -23.09 -8.99
C LEU A 34 -27.04 -23.44 -9.37
N ARG A 35 -27.74 -24.12 -8.47
CA ARG A 35 -29.18 -24.40 -8.61
C ARG A 35 -29.94 -23.58 -7.59
N VAL A 36 -30.90 -22.80 -8.06
CA VAL A 36 -31.80 -22.02 -7.22
C VAL A 36 -33.19 -22.66 -7.29
N SER A 37 -33.84 -22.83 -6.15
CA SER A 37 -35.16 -23.45 -6.05
C SER A 37 -36.04 -22.67 -5.07
N ASP A 38 -37.33 -22.51 -5.40
CA ASP A 38 -38.35 -21.98 -4.49
C ASP A 38 -39.06 -23.10 -3.69
N GLY A 39 -38.57 -24.34 -3.82
CA GLY A 39 -39.17 -25.54 -3.24
C GLY A 39 -40.15 -26.28 -4.17
N THR A 40 -40.59 -25.66 -5.27
CA THR A 40 -41.50 -26.25 -6.27
C THR A 40 -40.87 -26.29 -7.66
N HIS A 41 -40.25 -25.19 -8.08
CA HIS A 41 -39.54 -25.04 -9.33
C HIS A 41 -38.06 -24.77 -9.05
N HIS A 42 -37.20 -25.09 -10.01
CA HIS A 42 -35.79 -24.77 -9.95
C HIS A 42 -35.28 -24.22 -11.27
N THR A 43 -34.21 -23.44 -11.17
CA THR A 43 -33.42 -22.97 -12.31
C THR A 43 -31.94 -23.15 -12.02
N GLU A 44 -31.13 -23.18 -13.06
CA GLU A 44 -29.69 -23.35 -12.98
C GLU A 44 -28.98 -22.11 -13.54
N GLY A 45 -27.90 -21.70 -12.88
CA GLY A 45 -27.03 -20.60 -13.29
C GLY A 45 -25.57 -21.04 -13.22
N ILE A 46 -24.72 -20.44 -14.06
CA ILE A 46 -23.28 -20.71 -14.07
C ILE A 46 -22.57 -19.50 -13.50
N LEU A 47 -21.76 -19.72 -12.47
CA LEU A 47 -20.77 -18.77 -12.00
C LEU A 47 -19.43 -19.11 -12.67
N GLU A 48 -18.98 -18.26 -13.58
CA GLU A 48 -17.64 -18.34 -14.15
C GLU A 48 -16.66 -17.63 -13.21
N VAL A 49 -15.56 -18.31 -12.88
CA VAL A 49 -14.51 -17.78 -12.01
C VAL A 49 -13.18 -17.86 -12.75
N ASN A 50 -12.60 -16.68 -12.98
CA ASN A 50 -11.29 -16.54 -13.60
C ASN A 50 -10.29 -16.02 -12.56
N ALA A 51 -9.34 -16.87 -12.17
CA ALA A 51 -8.27 -16.55 -11.26
C ALA A 51 -7.04 -16.06 -12.05
N SER A 52 -6.53 -14.88 -11.68
CA SER A 52 -5.23 -14.41 -12.15
C SER A 52 -4.10 -14.94 -11.25
N PRO A 53 -2.86 -15.07 -11.77
CA PRO A 53 -1.69 -15.30 -10.92
C PRO A 53 -1.58 -14.22 -9.83
N PRO A 54 -0.97 -14.54 -8.67
CA PRO A 54 -0.66 -13.53 -7.66
C PRO A 54 0.11 -12.35 -8.27
N TYR A 55 -0.28 -11.13 -7.92
CA TYR A 55 0.47 -9.92 -8.25
C TYR A 55 0.61 -9.04 -7.01
N VAL A 56 1.64 -8.20 -7.00
CA VAL A 56 1.72 -7.06 -6.11
C VAL A 56 2.37 -5.91 -6.86
N ASP A 57 1.75 -4.74 -6.82
CA ASP A 57 2.23 -3.55 -7.53
C ASP A 57 2.24 -2.34 -6.62
N ILE A 58 3.25 -1.49 -6.77
CA ILE A 58 3.35 -0.23 -6.04
C ILE A 58 2.60 0.83 -6.84
N VAL A 59 1.32 1.03 -6.51
CA VAL A 59 0.41 1.91 -7.25
C VAL A 59 0.56 3.39 -6.88
N ASN A 60 0.99 3.69 -5.65
CA ASN A 60 1.40 5.04 -5.26
C ASN A 60 2.90 5.08 -5.00
N ASN A 61 3.59 6.01 -5.69
CA ASN A 61 5.01 6.31 -5.50
C ASN A 61 5.28 7.79 -5.84
N THR A 62 4.64 8.70 -5.11
CA THR A 62 4.52 10.11 -5.52
C THR A 62 5.67 11.01 -5.11
N ARG A 63 6.66 10.51 -4.34
CA ARG A 63 7.75 11.24 -3.64
C ARG A 63 7.34 11.79 -2.27
N LEU A 64 8.32 11.93 -1.39
CA LEU A 64 8.20 12.69 -0.14
C LEU A 64 8.91 14.04 -0.23
N VAL A 65 8.29 15.09 0.29
CA VAL A 65 8.92 16.41 0.46
C VAL A 65 9.25 16.61 1.93
N VAL A 66 10.51 16.94 2.23
CA VAL A 66 10.99 17.13 3.59
C VAL A 66 11.76 18.44 3.72
N ARG A 67 11.65 19.06 4.89
CA ARG A 67 12.52 20.18 5.27
C ARG A 67 13.92 19.66 5.55
N GLN A 68 14.93 20.39 5.13
CA GLN A 68 16.31 20.08 5.46
C GLN A 68 16.50 19.98 6.99
N GLY A 69 17.05 18.84 7.42
CA GLY A 69 17.26 18.50 8.84
C GLY A 69 15.98 18.20 9.60
N GLY A 70 14.83 18.19 8.93
CA GLY A 70 13.54 17.83 9.49
C GLY A 70 13.15 16.38 9.16
N SER A 71 11.92 16.05 9.52
CA SER A 71 11.27 14.78 9.21
C SER A 71 9.91 14.98 8.57
N ALA A 72 9.43 13.98 7.83
CA ALA A 72 8.10 13.94 7.27
C ALA A 72 7.56 12.50 7.22
N HIS A 73 6.26 12.34 7.47
CA HIS A 73 5.60 11.04 7.43
C HIS A 73 5.43 10.55 6.00
N ILE A 74 5.65 9.25 5.79
CA ILE A 74 5.32 8.56 4.54
C ILE A 74 3.91 8.01 4.70
N THR A 75 2.98 8.55 3.94
CA THR A 75 1.54 8.21 4.00
C THR A 75 1.13 7.36 2.81
N SER A 76 -0.12 6.86 2.80
CA SER A 76 -0.68 6.10 1.68
C SER A 76 -0.76 6.90 0.37
N HIS A 77 -0.76 8.24 0.45
CA HIS A 77 -0.63 9.09 -0.73
C HIS A 77 0.77 9.03 -1.34
N ASN A 78 1.79 8.80 -0.51
CA ASN A 78 3.17 8.72 -0.95
C ASN A 78 3.53 7.33 -1.46
N LEU A 79 3.14 6.29 -0.71
CA LEU A 79 3.50 4.91 -0.96
C LEU A 79 2.32 3.99 -0.67
N TYR A 80 1.92 3.15 -1.63
CA TYR A 80 0.87 2.14 -1.44
C TYR A 80 1.09 0.97 -2.40
N ALA A 81 1.04 -0.25 -1.87
CA ALA A 81 1.04 -1.48 -2.68
C ALA A 81 -0.38 -2.06 -2.84
N ASP A 82 -0.73 -2.51 -4.03
CA ASP A 82 -1.97 -3.20 -4.34
C ASP A 82 -1.71 -4.65 -4.74
N THR A 83 -2.62 -5.57 -4.41
CA THR A 83 -2.44 -7.01 -4.65
C THR A 83 -3.79 -7.73 -4.73
N ASN A 84 -3.89 -8.76 -5.58
CA ASN A 84 -5.03 -9.69 -5.59
C ASN A 84 -4.92 -10.80 -4.53
N VAL A 85 -3.83 -10.87 -3.77
CA VAL A 85 -3.66 -11.86 -2.72
C VAL A 85 -4.42 -11.41 -1.47
N ASN A 86 -5.27 -12.28 -0.92
CA ASN A 86 -6.09 -11.98 0.25
C ASN A 86 -5.24 -11.91 1.54
N LEU A 87 -4.59 -10.77 1.76
CA LEU A 87 -3.70 -10.49 2.88
C LEU A 87 -4.21 -9.29 3.67
N ALA A 88 -4.08 -9.33 4.99
CA ALA A 88 -4.22 -8.14 5.81
C ALA A 88 -3.07 -7.15 5.52
N HIS A 89 -3.29 -5.85 5.74
CA HIS A 89 -2.26 -4.83 5.53
C HIS A 89 -1.01 -5.04 6.41
N GLN A 90 -1.13 -5.74 7.53
CA GLN A 90 -0.02 -6.12 8.39
C GLN A 90 0.85 -7.26 7.82
N GLN A 91 0.40 -7.91 6.74
CA GLN A 91 1.11 -9.00 6.07
C GLN A 91 1.82 -8.54 4.79
N ILE A 92 1.49 -7.35 4.26
CA ILE A 92 2.15 -6.78 3.09
C ILE A 92 3.44 -6.09 3.55
N ARG A 93 4.57 -6.76 3.32
CA ARG A 93 5.89 -6.37 3.81
C ARG A 93 6.67 -5.57 2.77
N PHE A 94 7.30 -4.50 3.22
CA PHE A 94 8.26 -3.71 2.47
C PHE A 94 9.65 -3.89 3.07
N ASP A 95 10.61 -4.22 2.22
CA ASP A 95 12.03 -4.35 2.55
C ASP A 95 12.83 -3.29 1.78
N VAL A 96 13.60 -2.48 2.50
CA VAL A 96 14.48 -1.47 1.93
C VAL A 96 15.79 -2.13 1.55
N SER A 97 15.94 -2.43 0.27
CA SER A 97 17.13 -3.11 -0.28
C SER A 97 18.33 -2.17 -0.37
N ASP A 98 18.08 -0.91 -0.72
CA ASP A 98 19.09 0.15 -0.77
C ASP A 98 18.55 1.37 -0.01
N GLY A 99 19.24 1.73 1.07
CA GLY A 99 18.76 2.73 2.01
C GLY A 99 18.99 4.17 1.54
N PRO A 100 18.34 5.15 2.18
CA PRO A 100 18.65 6.55 1.94
C PRO A 100 20.10 6.89 2.32
N SER A 101 20.70 7.81 1.56
CA SER A 101 22.09 8.25 1.77
C SER A 101 22.20 9.51 2.63
N GLN A 102 21.12 10.30 2.67
CA GLN A 102 21.07 11.63 3.32
C GLN A 102 20.09 11.66 4.49
N GLY A 103 19.65 10.50 4.96
CA GLY A 103 18.69 10.40 6.04
C GLY A 103 18.45 8.96 6.46
N VAL A 104 17.42 8.78 7.27
CA VAL A 104 17.01 7.48 7.80
C VAL A 104 15.49 7.35 7.78
N LEU A 105 15.02 6.11 7.70
CA LEU A 105 13.61 5.79 7.91
C LEU A 105 13.39 5.45 9.39
N GLU A 106 12.32 5.99 9.96
CA GLU A 106 11.96 5.82 11.36
C GLU A 106 10.53 5.31 11.46
N LEU A 107 10.32 4.35 12.38
CA LEU A 107 9.02 3.81 12.69
C LEU A 107 8.67 4.17 14.13
N GLU A 108 7.47 4.71 14.34
CA GLU A 108 6.98 5.05 15.67
C GLU A 108 7.09 3.86 16.65
N GLY A 109 7.67 4.11 17.83
CA GLY A 109 7.93 3.09 18.85
C GLY A 109 9.22 2.30 18.64
N THR A 110 10.01 2.59 17.60
CA THR A 110 11.34 1.99 17.36
C THR A 110 12.43 3.04 17.62
N LEU A 111 13.52 2.65 18.28
CA LEU A 111 14.64 3.54 18.58
C LEU A 111 15.64 3.65 17.41
N ASP A 112 15.83 2.55 16.68
CA ASP A 112 16.79 2.48 15.58
C ASP A 112 16.13 2.68 14.22
N PRO A 113 16.88 3.16 13.21
CA PRO A 113 16.42 3.21 11.83
C PRO A 113 15.89 1.86 11.33
N VAL A 114 14.75 1.89 10.65
CA VAL A 114 14.12 0.67 10.12
C VAL A 114 14.47 0.45 8.65
N LYS A 115 14.67 -0.82 8.29
CA LYS A 115 14.77 -1.27 6.88
C LYS A 115 13.54 -2.05 6.43
N VAL A 116 12.60 -2.27 7.34
CA VAL A 116 11.47 -3.17 7.16
C VAL A 116 10.27 -2.51 7.81
N PHE A 117 9.16 -2.48 7.09
CA PHE A 117 7.87 -2.02 7.58
C PHE A 117 6.75 -2.72 6.81
N VAL A 118 5.51 -2.56 7.26
CA VAL A 118 4.33 -3.14 6.60
C VAL A 118 3.40 -2.05 6.08
N GLN A 119 2.51 -2.37 5.14
CA GLN A 119 1.52 -1.41 4.64
C GLN A 119 0.69 -0.79 5.78
N GLY A 120 0.38 -1.58 6.81
CA GLY A 120 -0.31 -1.10 8.00
C GLY A 120 0.39 0.09 8.69
N ASP A 121 1.73 0.14 8.69
CA ASP A 121 2.50 1.23 9.29
C ASP A 121 2.31 2.55 8.54
N ILE A 122 2.27 2.47 7.21
CA ILE A 122 2.01 3.62 6.33
C ILE A 122 0.58 4.12 6.53
N LEU A 123 -0.39 3.21 6.58
CA LEU A 123 -1.81 3.56 6.75
C LEU A 123 -2.11 4.17 8.12
N GLN A 124 -1.33 3.82 9.13
CA GLN A 124 -1.39 4.41 10.47
C GLN A 124 -0.49 5.65 10.62
N ASN A 125 0.16 6.12 9.56
CA ASN A 125 1.11 7.25 9.55
C ASN A 125 2.30 7.10 10.51
N ARG A 126 2.71 5.86 10.82
CA ARG A 126 3.80 5.57 11.77
C ARG A 126 5.19 5.61 11.16
N LEU A 127 5.28 5.50 9.83
CA LEU A 127 6.54 5.55 9.09
C LEU A 127 6.88 7.00 8.73
N SER A 128 8.14 7.38 8.94
CA SER A 128 8.67 8.69 8.54
C SER A 128 10.09 8.61 8.01
N TYR A 129 10.50 9.63 7.27
CA TYR A 129 11.88 9.86 6.88
C TYR A 129 12.42 11.07 7.63
N ARG A 130 13.65 10.99 8.13
CA ARG A 130 14.38 12.11 8.73
C ARG A 130 15.66 12.40 7.95
N HIS A 131 15.83 13.64 7.54
CA HIS A 131 17.03 14.13 6.86
C HIS A 131 18.17 14.39 7.86
N ASN A 132 19.41 14.09 7.49
CA ASN A 132 20.60 14.21 8.34
C ASN A 132 21.03 15.67 8.63
N GLY A 133 20.52 16.63 7.87
CA GLY A 133 20.82 18.06 8.00
C GLY A 133 21.81 18.63 7.00
N ASP A 134 22.37 17.83 6.10
CA ASP A 134 23.30 18.29 5.06
C ASP A 134 22.67 19.39 4.18
N VAL A 135 23.29 20.58 4.16
CA VAL A 135 22.84 21.75 3.38
C VAL A 135 23.00 21.58 1.87
N THR A 136 23.86 20.66 1.44
CA THR A 136 24.15 20.42 0.03
C THR A 136 23.22 19.39 -0.60
N SER A 137 22.57 18.57 0.23
CA SER A 137 21.61 17.55 -0.19
C SER A 137 20.24 18.18 -0.50
N VAL A 138 19.87 18.16 -1.78
CA VAL A 138 18.54 18.58 -2.26
C VAL A 138 17.64 17.42 -2.65
N GLN A 139 18.17 16.20 -2.66
CA GLN A 139 17.48 14.96 -3.04
C GLN A 139 18.09 13.78 -2.31
N ASP A 140 17.24 12.81 -1.99
CA ASP A 140 17.64 11.50 -1.49
C ASP A 140 16.69 10.45 -2.07
N SER A 141 17.03 9.18 -1.92
CA SER A 141 16.17 8.11 -2.41
C SER A 141 16.51 6.79 -1.75
N PHE A 142 15.56 5.88 -1.72
CA PHE A 142 15.78 4.51 -1.30
C PHE A 142 15.04 3.55 -2.23
N THR A 143 15.53 2.33 -2.33
CA THR A 143 14.90 1.27 -3.12
C THR A 143 14.19 0.32 -2.17
N LEU A 144 12.92 0.07 -2.45
CA LEU A 144 12.06 -0.80 -1.67
C LEU A 144 11.60 -1.97 -2.53
N LYS A 145 11.51 -3.14 -1.91
CA LYS A 145 10.92 -4.36 -2.45
C LYS A 145 9.67 -4.68 -1.63
N VAL A 146 8.53 -4.84 -2.29
CA VAL A 146 7.33 -5.40 -1.68
C VAL A 146 7.22 -6.86 -2.10
N SER A 147 6.90 -7.75 -1.16
CA SER A 147 6.71 -9.17 -1.46
C SER A 147 5.42 -9.66 -0.81
N VAL A 148 4.66 -10.43 -1.57
CA VAL A 148 3.49 -11.19 -1.11
C VAL A 148 3.69 -12.66 -1.49
N GLU A 149 2.73 -13.52 -1.13
CA GLU A 149 2.80 -14.93 -1.48
C GLU A 149 2.80 -15.13 -3.01
N GLY A 150 3.95 -15.49 -3.56
CA GLY A 150 4.10 -15.81 -4.99
C GLY A 150 4.30 -14.61 -5.93
N ALA A 151 4.43 -13.39 -5.41
CA ALA A 151 4.72 -12.21 -6.22
C ALA A 151 5.58 -11.18 -5.48
N ASP A 152 6.39 -10.45 -6.24
CA ASP A 152 7.18 -9.35 -5.73
C ASP A 152 7.29 -8.19 -6.72
N SER A 153 7.49 -7.00 -6.17
CA SER A 153 7.68 -5.77 -6.95
C SER A 153 8.69 -4.87 -6.28
N GLN A 154 9.37 -4.04 -7.07
CA GLN A 154 10.45 -3.18 -6.62
C GLN A 154 10.27 -1.79 -7.19
N ALA A 155 10.49 -0.76 -6.36
CA ALA A 155 10.49 0.62 -6.81
C ALA A 155 11.56 1.45 -6.09
N LYS A 156 11.99 2.51 -6.77
CA LYS A 156 12.79 3.57 -6.17
C LYS A 156 11.86 4.66 -5.67
N PHE A 157 11.90 4.93 -4.36
CA PHE A 157 11.17 6.01 -3.73
C PHE A 157 12.04 7.26 -3.63
N GLN A 158 11.50 8.41 -4.04
CA GLN A 158 12.23 9.67 -4.12
C GLN A 158 11.92 10.56 -2.92
N VAL A 159 12.92 11.25 -2.41
CA VAL A 159 12.79 12.28 -1.38
C VAL A 159 13.35 13.59 -1.92
N ARG A 160 12.57 14.68 -1.80
CA ARG A 160 13.01 16.04 -2.12
C ARG A 160 13.23 16.80 -0.83
N VAL A 161 14.43 17.37 -0.69
CA VAL A 161 14.82 18.17 0.46
C VAL A 161 14.77 19.64 0.04
N PHE A 162 13.99 20.45 0.77
CA PHE A 162 13.99 21.90 0.59
C PHE A 162 14.80 22.59 1.70
N PRO A 163 15.56 23.65 1.35
CA PRO A 163 16.27 24.47 2.34
C PRO A 163 15.35 24.96 3.45
N ALA A 164 15.89 25.14 4.65
CA ALA A 164 15.14 25.58 5.82
C ALA A 164 14.31 26.86 5.56
N GLY A 165 14.87 27.85 4.86
CA GLY A 165 14.21 29.13 4.60
C GLY A 165 13.07 29.11 3.58
N TYR A 166 12.88 28.01 2.84
CA TYR A 166 11.72 27.87 1.93
C TYR A 166 10.40 27.68 2.70
N TRP A 167 10.49 27.33 3.98
CA TRP A 167 9.34 27.09 4.85
C TRP A 167 8.92 28.34 5.62
N ASP A 168 9.72 29.40 5.55
CA ASP A 168 9.37 30.69 6.15
C ASP A 168 8.34 31.42 5.25
N PRO A 169 7.38 32.18 5.84
CA PRO A 169 6.45 32.97 5.05
C PRO A 169 7.19 33.94 4.13
N LEU A 170 6.73 34.05 2.88
CA LEU A 170 7.25 35.06 1.97
C LEU A 170 7.04 36.46 2.56
N SER A 171 8.11 37.26 2.59
CA SER A 171 8.05 38.67 2.97
C SER A 171 8.18 39.56 1.73
N VAL A 172 7.36 40.60 1.65
CA VAL A 172 7.46 41.57 0.55
C VAL A 172 8.73 42.40 0.74
N ALA A 173 9.73 42.17 -0.11
CA ALA A 173 11.01 42.87 -0.03
C ALA A 173 10.94 44.30 -0.59
N ASN A 174 10.07 44.55 -1.58
CA ASN A 174 9.85 45.88 -2.15
C ASN A 174 8.41 46.00 -2.64
N ASN A 175 7.74 47.10 -2.27
CA ASN A 175 6.40 47.45 -2.73
C ASN A 175 6.38 48.89 -3.27
N GLN A 176 7.38 49.23 -4.09
CA GLN A 176 7.43 50.50 -4.79
C GLN A 176 6.81 50.35 -6.18
N THR A 177 5.94 51.30 -6.52
CA THR A 177 5.42 51.45 -7.87
C THR A 177 6.56 51.78 -8.82
N LEU A 178 6.81 50.90 -9.79
CA LEU A 178 7.73 51.17 -10.89
C LEU A 178 7.09 52.22 -11.80
N HIS A 179 7.68 53.42 -11.83
CA HIS A 179 7.37 54.41 -12.85
C HIS A 179 8.24 54.13 -14.08
N VAL A 180 7.60 53.95 -15.24
CA VAL A 180 8.24 53.81 -16.57
C VAL A 180 8.20 55.14 -17.28
#